data_AF-A0AAJ4IA30-F1
#
_entry.id   AF-A0AAJ4IA30-F1
#
_cell.length_a   1.000
_cell.length_b   1.000
_cell.length_c   1.000
_cell.angle_alpha   90.00
_cell.angle_beta   90.00
_cell.angle_gamma   90.00
#
_symmetry.space_group_name_H-M   'P 1'
#
loop_
_entity.id
_entity.type
_entity.pdbx_description
1 polymer ?
#
loop_
_entity_poly.entity_id
_entity_poly.type
_entity_poly.pdbx_seq_one_letter_code
_entity_poly.pdbx_strand_id
1 'polypeptide(L)'
;MIMTINKKRVAQAAPLIMSMLLMACGWENCSVHSSSGTDSLENTVLNDLQNSQTQHGLDVETLAESIDRDVNSSYSLDDMKESSQEVLLHQTINKSAVELPGVGLFIKPLTQAQADQLGVAYSTTKWEMGEAWPRYTQSQAVAMCNKLGSRLATKEELSALYHAYPDKMLKDVLDWPTLVGYWSNTNNAGPYYYYYVYLDDHYTSSNNPTNNHYASCVTFS
;
A
#
# COMPACT_ATOMS: atom_id res chain seq x y z
N MET A 1 27.70 -19.23 48.77
CA MET A 1 26.91 -20.29 48.12
C MET A 1 26.69 -19.85 46.67
N ILE A 2 27.47 -20.40 45.75
CA ILE A 2 27.46 -20.05 44.33
C ILE A 2 26.53 -21.06 43.64
N MET A 3 25.44 -20.60 43.03
CA MET A 3 24.58 -21.42 42.18
C MET A 3 24.80 -21.05 40.72
N THR A 4 25.51 -21.92 40.01
CA THR A 4 25.73 -21.88 38.58
C THR A 4 24.54 -22.55 37.88
N ILE A 5 23.80 -21.82 37.04
CA ILE A 5 22.69 -22.38 36.25
C ILE A 5 23.21 -22.78 34.87
N ASN A 6 23.09 -24.08 34.57
CA ASN A 6 23.44 -24.73 33.31
C ASN A 6 22.46 -24.36 32.18
N LYS A 7 22.98 -23.78 31.09
CA LYS A 7 22.23 -23.47 29.86
C LYS A 7 22.14 -24.73 28.97
N LYS A 8 20.99 -25.42 28.98
CA LYS A 8 20.70 -26.50 28.03
C LYS A 8 20.50 -25.90 26.63
N ARG A 9 21.32 -26.33 25.66
CA ARG A 9 21.12 -26.06 24.22
C ARG A 9 20.00 -26.96 23.71
N VAL A 10 18.94 -26.37 23.17
CA VAL A 10 17.92 -27.09 22.40
C VAL A 10 18.26 -26.90 20.93
N ALA A 11 18.46 -28.02 20.23
CA ALA A 11 18.76 -28.07 18.81
C ALA A 11 17.49 -27.76 18.00
N GLN A 12 17.56 -26.81 17.07
CA GLN A 12 16.50 -26.54 16.11
C GLN A 12 16.87 -27.20 14.78
N ALA A 13 16.08 -28.20 14.39
CA ALA A 13 16.16 -28.87 13.10
C ALA A 13 15.53 -27.95 12.03
N ALA A 14 16.28 -27.71 10.95
CA ALA A 14 15.80 -27.01 9.77
C ALA A 14 15.11 -28.01 8.82
N PRO A 15 13.89 -27.75 8.32
CA PRO A 15 13.34 -28.51 7.21
C PRO A 15 13.86 -27.99 5.87
N LEU A 16 14.29 -28.93 5.02
CA LEU A 16 14.77 -28.75 3.65
C LEU A 16 13.62 -28.36 2.72
N ILE A 17 13.75 -27.25 2.00
CA ILE A 17 12.81 -26.83 0.95
C ILE A 17 13.23 -27.52 -0.36
N MET A 18 12.55 -28.62 -0.70
CA MET A 18 12.64 -29.27 -2.00
C MET A 18 11.72 -28.52 -2.97
N SER A 19 12.31 -27.69 -3.84
CA SER A 19 11.58 -26.89 -4.84
C SER A 19 11.15 -27.79 -6.00
N MET A 20 9.84 -27.94 -6.19
CA MET A 20 9.22 -28.68 -7.29
C MET A 20 9.26 -27.84 -8.58
N LEU A 21 9.66 -28.50 -9.68
CA LEU A 21 9.69 -27.96 -11.04
C LEU A 21 8.29 -27.54 -11.52
N LEU A 22 8.19 -26.36 -12.14
CA LEU A 22 7.08 -26.01 -13.01
C LEU A 22 7.40 -26.43 -14.46
N MET A 23 6.55 -27.30 -15.00
CA MET A 23 6.50 -27.66 -16.42
C MET A 23 5.89 -26.50 -17.23
N ALA A 24 6.59 -26.05 -18.27
CA ALA A 24 6.02 -25.26 -19.34
C ALA A 24 5.61 -26.20 -20.48
N CYS A 25 4.31 -26.24 -20.79
CA CYS A 25 3.82 -26.75 -22.07
C CYS A 25 3.34 -25.56 -22.90
N GLY A 26 4.09 -25.22 -23.95
CA GLY A 26 3.53 -24.51 -25.10
C GLY A 26 2.85 -25.50 -26.04
N TRP A 27 1.91 -25.02 -26.85
CA TRP A 27 1.71 -25.41 -28.26
C TRP A 27 0.43 -24.80 -28.85
N GLU A 28 0.43 -24.80 -30.17
CA GLU A 28 -0.30 -23.96 -31.11
C GLU A 28 -1.73 -24.43 -31.48
N ASN A 29 -2.45 -23.52 -32.15
CA ASN A 29 -3.53 -23.71 -33.12
C ASN A 29 -4.93 -24.15 -32.67
N CYS A 30 -5.91 -23.26 -32.90
CA CYS A 30 -7.27 -23.65 -33.27
C CYS A 30 -7.72 -22.80 -34.48
N SER A 31 -7.72 -23.42 -35.66
CA SER A 31 -8.44 -22.95 -36.85
C SER A 31 -9.94 -23.13 -36.64
N VAL A 32 -10.76 -22.13 -36.99
CA VAL A 32 -12.22 -22.23 -36.98
C VAL A 32 -12.74 -22.37 -38.41
N HIS A 33 -13.50 -23.44 -38.61
CA HIS A 33 -14.25 -23.79 -39.81
C HIS A 33 -15.42 -22.82 -40.05
N SER A 34 -15.67 -22.48 -41.33
CA SER A 34 -16.83 -21.71 -41.79
C SER A 34 -18.03 -22.60 -42.13
N SER A 35 -19.24 -22.14 -41.82
CA SER A 35 -20.48 -22.39 -42.59
C SER A 35 -21.49 -21.30 -42.23
N SER A 36 -21.70 -20.28 -43.07
CA SER A 36 -22.80 -20.14 -44.05
C SER A 36 -24.21 -20.12 -43.45
N GLY A 37 -24.85 -18.96 -43.50
CA GLY A 37 -26.28 -18.75 -43.25
C GLY A 37 -26.63 -17.30 -43.56
N THR A 38 -27.46 -17.12 -44.58
CA THR A 38 -27.67 -15.89 -45.37
C THR A 38 -28.80 -15.01 -44.83
N ASP A 39 -28.80 -13.79 -45.38
CA ASP A 39 -29.95 -12.94 -45.69
C ASP A 39 -30.40 -11.87 -44.69
N SER A 40 -30.48 -10.67 -45.28
CA SER A 40 -31.28 -9.52 -44.88
C SER A 40 -30.74 -8.71 -43.70
N LEU A 41 -29.80 -7.79 -43.99
CA LEU A 41 -29.72 -6.41 -43.44
C LEU A 41 -28.57 -5.59 -44.09
N GLU A 42 -28.36 -5.70 -45.40
CA GLU A 42 -27.37 -4.88 -46.12
C GLU A 42 -28.03 -3.66 -46.78
N ASN A 43 -28.40 -2.65 -45.99
CA ASN A 43 -28.74 -1.32 -46.54
C ASN A 43 -28.43 -0.16 -45.59
N THR A 44 -27.50 -0.32 -44.65
CA THR A 44 -27.10 0.77 -43.74
C THR A 44 -25.58 0.99 -43.67
N VAL A 45 -24.76 0.08 -44.20
CA VAL A 45 -23.28 0.19 -44.13
C VAL A 45 -22.64 0.80 -45.38
N LEU A 46 -23.37 0.86 -46.51
CA LEU A 46 -22.82 1.37 -47.77
C LEU A 46 -22.86 2.92 -47.92
N ASN A 47 -23.51 3.65 -47.00
CA ASN A 47 -23.56 5.11 -47.05
C ASN A 47 -22.48 5.81 -46.19
N ASP A 48 -21.85 5.11 -45.25
CA ASP A 48 -20.80 5.70 -44.39
C ASP A 48 -19.38 5.55 -44.97
N LEU A 49 -19.22 4.75 -46.04
CA LEU A 49 -17.92 4.55 -46.71
C LEU A 49 -17.66 5.46 -47.92
N GLN A 50 -18.60 6.34 -48.27
CA GLN A 50 -18.42 7.31 -49.37
C GLN A 50 -18.17 8.75 -48.91
N ASN A 51 -18.06 9.01 -47.59
CA ASN A 51 -17.86 10.37 -47.05
C ASN A 51 -16.51 10.61 -46.34
N SER A 52 -15.52 9.71 -46.50
CA SER A 52 -14.16 9.90 -45.93
C SER A 52 -13.04 9.90 -46.99
N GLN A 53 -13.39 10.08 -48.26
CA GLN A 53 -12.41 10.27 -49.35
C GLN A 53 -12.49 11.68 -49.93
N THR A 54 -12.07 12.66 -49.15
CA THR A 54 -11.45 13.87 -49.70
C THR A 54 -10.57 14.52 -48.63
N GLN A 55 -9.33 14.81 -49.03
CA GLN A 55 -8.30 15.60 -48.32
C GLN A 55 -7.36 14.84 -47.38
N HIS A 56 -6.37 14.16 -47.98
CA HIS A 56 -4.97 14.37 -47.58
C HIS A 56 -4.07 13.97 -48.76
N GLY A 57 -3.69 14.97 -49.56
CA GLY A 57 -2.51 14.87 -50.41
C GLY A 57 -1.28 15.15 -49.56
N LEU A 58 -0.27 14.29 -49.67
CA LEU A 58 1.03 14.44 -49.01
C LEU A 58 1.77 15.68 -49.52
N ASP A 59 2.16 16.57 -48.61
CA ASP A 59 3.23 17.55 -48.81
C ASP A 59 4.39 17.25 -47.83
N VAL A 60 5.53 16.88 -48.41
CA VAL A 60 6.73 16.34 -47.74
C VAL A 60 7.58 17.45 -47.08
N GLU A 61 7.04 18.66 -46.90
CA GLU A 61 7.82 19.81 -46.40
C GLU A 61 7.49 20.21 -44.95
N THR A 62 6.51 19.56 -44.30
CA THR A 62 6.10 19.85 -42.90
C THR A 62 6.51 18.76 -41.91
N LEU A 63 7.60 18.03 -42.17
CA LEU A 63 8.15 17.01 -41.26
C LEU A 63 9.47 17.43 -40.57
N ALA A 64 10.05 18.57 -40.96
CA ALA A 64 11.30 19.04 -40.37
C ALA A 64 11.10 19.89 -39.09
N GLU A 65 9.91 20.44 -38.82
CA GLU A 65 9.66 21.27 -37.62
C GLU A 65 9.01 20.52 -36.43
N SER A 66 8.69 19.23 -36.57
CA SER A 66 8.21 18.41 -35.45
C SER A 66 9.34 17.70 -34.70
N ILE A 67 10.49 17.46 -35.35
CA ILE A 67 11.58 16.65 -34.80
C ILE A 67 12.48 17.45 -33.84
N ASP A 68 12.59 18.77 -34.00
CA ASP A 68 13.42 19.61 -33.10
C ASP A 68 12.75 19.95 -31.76
N ARG A 69 11.48 19.58 -31.54
CA ARG A 69 10.77 19.84 -30.28
C ARG A 69 10.90 18.74 -29.23
N ASP A 70 11.18 17.51 -29.63
CA ASP A 70 11.26 16.37 -28.72
C ASP A 70 12.66 16.16 -28.12
N VAL A 71 13.71 16.74 -28.70
CA VAL A 71 15.08 16.64 -28.16
C VAL A 71 15.31 17.58 -26.97
N ASN A 72 14.45 18.60 -26.80
CA ASN A 72 14.54 19.57 -25.71
C ASN A 72 13.53 19.34 -24.57
N SER A 73 12.87 18.17 -24.51
CA SER A 73 12.22 17.75 -23.27
C SER A 73 13.32 17.32 -22.29
N SER A 74 13.96 18.30 -21.66
CA SER A 74 14.77 18.10 -20.48
C SER A 74 13.82 17.59 -19.38
N TYR A 75 13.59 16.29 -19.34
CA TYR A 75 13.09 15.63 -18.14
C TYR A 75 14.10 15.98 -17.05
N SER A 76 13.68 16.84 -16.12
CA SER A 76 14.59 17.49 -15.19
C SER A 76 15.25 16.41 -14.33
N LEU A 77 16.58 16.46 -14.21
CA LEU A 77 17.31 15.55 -13.32
C LEU A 77 16.80 15.65 -11.88
N ASP A 78 16.22 16.81 -11.52
CA ASP A 78 15.57 17.06 -10.25
C ASP A 78 14.27 16.23 -10.09
N ASP A 79 13.48 16.05 -11.15
CA ASP A 79 12.24 15.24 -11.11
C ASP A 79 12.56 13.75 -10.92
N MET A 80 13.62 13.25 -11.55
CA MET A 80 14.07 11.87 -11.36
C MET A 80 14.61 11.61 -9.95
N LYS A 81 15.24 12.63 -9.35
CA LYS A 81 15.78 12.55 -7.99
C LYS A 81 14.67 12.56 -6.94
N GLU A 82 13.69 13.44 -7.09
CA GLU A 82 12.50 13.50 -6.22
C GLU A 82 11.73 12.17 -6.26
N SER A 83 11.49 11.62 -7.47
CA SER A 83 10.85 10.31 -7.64
C SER A 83 11.65 9.17 -6.98
N SER A 84 12.98 9.18 -7.10
CA SER A 84 13.84 8.19 -6.45
C SER A 84 13.76 8.27 -4.92
N GLN A 85 13.67 9.49 -4.36
CA GLN A 85 13.53 9.70 -2.91
C GLN A 85 12.17 9.21 -2.40
N GLU A 86 11.10 9.47 -3.16
CA GLU A 86 9.76 8.97 -2.83
C GLU A 86 9.73 7.43 -2.85
N VAL A 87 10.32 6.79 -3.86
CA VAL A 87 10.42 5.31 -3.95
C VAL A 87 11.22 4.74 -2.77
N LEU A 88 12.36 5.34 -2.42
CA LEU A 88 13.18 4.92 -1.28
C LEU A 88 12.45 5.08 0.05
N LEU A 89 11.61 6.12 0.18
CA LEU A 89 10.80 6.35 1.37
C LEU A 89 9.74 5.25 1.54
N HIS A 90 9.01 4.91 0.47
CA HIS A 90 8.04 3.81 0.49
C HIS A 90 8.70 2.47 0.82
N GLN A 91 9.88 2.18 0.26
CA GLN A 91 10.66 0.99 0.61
C GLN A 91 11.07 0.98 2.09
N THR A 92 11.47 2.13 2.63
CA THR A 92 11.88 2.27 4.03
C THR A 92 10.72 2.08 4.98
N ILE A 93 9.56 2.66 4.67
CA ILE A 93 8.31 2.49 5.44
C ILE A 93 7.93 1.01 5.49
N ASN A 94 7.92 0.34 4.34
CA ASN A 94 7.59 -1.09 4.24
C ASN A 94 8.61 -1.99 4.96
N LYS A 95 9.89 -1.60 4.99
CA LYS A 95 10.92 -2.37 5.71
C LYS A 95 10.72 -2.36 7.23
N SER A 96 10.08 -1.33 7.77
CA SER A 96 9.73 -1.23 9.20
C SER A 96 8.39 -1.91 9.55
N ALA A 97 7.74 -2.52 8.56
CA ALA A 97 6.46 -3.20 8.75
C ALA A 97 6.63 -4.56 9.46
N VAL A 98 5.55 -4.98 10.11
CA VAL A 98 5.47 -6.20 10.92
C VAL A 98 4.49 -7.15 10.27
N GLU A 99 4.96 -8.32 9.86
CA GLU A 99 4.11 -9.36 9.28
C GLU A 99 3.50 -10.23 10.37
N LEU A 100 2.18 -10.38 10.34
CA LEU A 100 1.44 -11.33 11.16
C LEU A 100 0.81 -12.40 10.26
N PRO A 101 1.30 -13.66 10.32
CA PRO A 101 0.77 -14.73 9.49
C PRO A 101 -0.75 -14.89 9.61
N GLY A 102 -1.44 -14.83 8.47
CA GLY A 102 -2.89 -14.95 8.40
C GLY A 102 -3.69 -13.71 8.80
N VAL A 103 -3.01 -12.59 9.12
CA VAL A 103 -3.65 -11.31 9.45
C VAL A 103 -3.26 -10.23 8.45
N GLY A 104 -1.96 -10.04 8.22
CA GLY A 104 -1.45 -9.07 7.24
C GLY A 104 -0.13 -8.44 7.64
N LEU A 105 0.36 -7.54 6.79
CA LEU A 105 1.58 -6.77 7.00
C LEU A 105 1.21 -5.37 7.52
N PHE A 106 1.57 -5.11 8.78
CA PHE A 106 1.29 -3.85 9.47
C PHE A 106 2.42 -2.85 9.31
N ILE A 107 2.11 -1.71 8.72
CA ILE A 107 3.04 -0.61 8.55
C ILE A 107 3.15 0.16 9.86
N LYS A 108 4.39 0.36 10.31
CA LYS A 108 4.73 1.21 11.46
C LYS A 108 4.16 2.62 11.24
N PRO A 109 3.64 3.30 12.28
CA PRO A 109 3.21 4.68 12.14
C PRO A 109 4.27 5.54 11.45
N LEU A 110 3.83 6.45 10.59
CA LEU A 110 4.75 7.41 10.00
C LEU A 110 5.30 8.32 11.10
N THR A 111 6.58 8.68 11.01
CA THR A 111 7.10 9.84 11.75
C THR A 111 6.59 11.12 11.10
N GLN A 112 6.71 12.25 11.79
CA GLN A 112 6.32 13.54 11.24
C GLN A 112 7.07 13.84 9.94
N ALA A 113 8.38 13.59 9.90
CA ALA A 113 9.20 13.80 8.71
C ALA A 113 8.73 12.94 7.52
N GLN A 114 8.37 11.67 7.77
CA GLN A 114 7.83 10.79 6.72
C GLN A 114 6.47 11.27 6.22
N ALA A 115 5.58 11.70 7.12
CA ALA A 115 4.29 12.25 6.75
C ALA A 115 4.42 13.54 5.94
N ASP A 116 5.31 14.45 6.33
CA ASP A 116 5.58 15.70 5.63
C ASP A 116 6.16 15.44 4.23
N GLN A 117 7.14 14.53 4.12
CA GLN A 117 7.75 14.16 2.83
C GLN A 117 6.73 13.50 1.88
N LEU A 118 5.81 12.71 2.42
CA LEU A 118 4.73 12.14 1.63
C LEU A 118 3.60 13.13 1.35
N GLY A 119 3.57 14.32 1.96
CA GLY A 119 2.42 15.23 1.89
C GLY A 119 1.14 14.57 2.44
N VAL A 120 1.24 13.85 3.55
CA VAL A 120 0.13 13.26 4.29
C VAL A 120 -0.35 14.27 5.33
N ALA A 121 -1.63 14.62 5.32
CA ALA A 121 -2.21 15.49 6.33
C ALA A 121 -2.40 14.75 7.67
N TYR A 122 -2.08 15.44 8.76
CA TYR A 122 -2.34 15.03 10.13
C TYR A 122 -2.85 16.22 10.95
N SER A 123 -3.42 15.95 12.13
CA SER A 123 -4.04 17.01 12.95
C SER A 123 -3.12 17.55 14.03
N THR A 124 -2.37 16.67 14.70
CA THR A 124 -1.43 17.06 15.75
C THR A 124 -0.26 16.07 15.75
N THR A 125 0.75 16.31 16.59
CA THR A 125 1.81 15.35 16.86
C THR A 125 1.87 14.98 18.34
N LYS A 126 2.58 13.90 18.65
CA LYS A 126 2.93 13.47 20.01
C LYS A 126 4.42 13.13 20.02
N TRP A 127 5.16 13.71 20.97
CA TRP A 127 6.57 13.40 21.15
C TRP A 127 6.74 12.10 21.92
N GLU A 128 7.47 11.14 21.33
CA GLU A 128 7.72 9.81 21.90
C GLU A 128 9.01 9.23 21.29
N MET A 129 9.85 8.56 22.10
CA MET A 129 11.10 7.92 21.65
C MET A 129 12.07 8.85 20.89
N GLY A 130 12.06 10.15 21.22
CA GLY A 130 12.95 11.13 20.57
C GLY A 130 12.45 11.61 19.20
N GLU A 131 11.23 11.24 18.81
CA GLU A 131 10.63 11.61 17.54
C GLU A 131 9.21 12.18 17.73
N ALA A 132 8.74 12.94 16.74
CA ALA A 132 7.37 13.43 16.68
C ALA A 132 6.51 12.47 15.84
N TRP A 133 5.46 11.93 16.44
CA TRP A 133 4.53 11.00 15.82
C TRP A 133 3.21 11.70 15.51
N PRO A 134 2.80 11.80 14.23
CA PRO A 134 1.52 12.34 13.83
C PRO A 134 0.35 11.60 14.47
N ARG A 135 -0.68 12.37 14.79
CA ARG A 135 -1.99 11.88 15.21
C ARG A 135 -3.04 12.40 14.25
N TYR A 136 -3.97 11.52 13.94
CA TYR A 136 -4.92 11.69 12.85
C TYR A 136 -6.34 11.70 13.41
N THR A 137 -7.22 12.45 12.76
CA THR A 137 -8.65 12.10 12.77
C THR A 137 -8.82 10.74 12.09
N GLN A 138 -9.97 10.10 12.31
CA GLN A 138 -10.21 8.78 11.70
C GLN A 138 -10.17 8.87 10.16
N SER A 139 -10.75 9.93 9.58
CA SER A 139 -10.74 10.15 8.13
C SER A 139 -9.33 10.43 7.59
N GLN A 140 -8.50 11.17 8.32
CA GLN A 140 -7.10 11.37 7.95
C GLN A 140 -6.30 10.07 8.00
N ALA A 141 -6.55 9.20 8.99
CA ALA A 141 -5.91 7.89 9.09
C ALA A 141 -6.28 7.00 7.88
N VAL A 142 -7.55 6.98 7.50
CA VAL A 142 -8.01 6.26 6.28
C VAL A 142 -7.33 6.83 5.03
N ALA A 143 -7.31 8.16 4.86
CA ALA A 143 -6.69 8.80 3.70
C ALA A 143 -5.18 8.53 3.62
N MET A 144 -4.49 8.55 4.76
CA MET A 144 -3.07 8.22 4.87
C MET A 144 -2.80 6.78 4.40
N CYS A 145 -3.56 5.81 4.90
CA CYS A 145 -3.38 4.42 4.49
C CYS A 145 -3.69 4.18 3.01
N ASN A 146 -4.75 4.81 2.48
CA ASN A 146 -5.07 4.74 1.05
C ASN A 146 -3.93 5.31 0.19
N LYS A 147 -3.29 6.39 0.63
CA LYS A 147 -2.14 6.98 -0.07
C LYS A 147 -0.93 6.04 -0.10
N LEU A 148 -0.76 5.23 0.94
CA LEU A 148 0.25 4.18 1.00
C LEU A 148 -0.17 2.89 0.26
N GLY A 149 -1.24 2.90 -0.53
CA GLY A 149 -1.75 1.70 -1.22
C GLY A 149 -2.24 0.60 -0.26
N SER A 150 -2.62 0.98 0.95
CA SER A 150 -3.00 0.11 2.06
C SER A 150 -4.38 0.48 2.60
N ARG A 151 -4.86 -0.22 3.64
CA ARG A 151 -6.06 0.19 4.37
C ARG A 151 -5.77 0.40 5.85
N LEU A 152 -6.64 1.14 6.53
CA LEU A 152 -6.59 1.24 7.99
C LEU A 152 -6.93 -0.13 8.60
N ALA A 153 -6.17 -0.55 9.61
CA ALA A 153 -6.40 -1.82 10.31
C ALA A 153 -7.78 -1.83 11.02
N THR A 154 -8.39 -3.00 11.10
CA THR A 154 -9.60 -3.24 11.91
C THR A 154 -9.23 -3.39 13.39
N LYS A 155 -10.24 -3.29 14.27
CA LYS A 155 -10.06 -3.48 15.72
C LYS A 155 -9.54 -4.89 16.01
N GLU A 156 -10.07 -5.89 15.32
CA GLU A 156 -9.67 -7.29 15.44
C GLU A 156 -8.20 -7.51 15.02
N GLU A 157 -7.76 -6.85 13.95
CA GLU A 157 -6.37 -6.89 13.48
C GLU A 157 -5.40 -6.22 14.44
N LEU A 158 -5.74 -5.03 14.97
CA LEU A 158 -4.94 -4.37 15.99
C LEU A 158 -4.88 -5.18 17.29
N SER A 159 -5.98 -5.84 17.65
CA SER A 159 -6.02 -6.78 18.77
C SER A 159 -5.09 -7.98 18.53
N ALA A 160 -5.07 -8.55 17.31
CA ALA A 160 -4.14 -9.61 16.96
C ALA A 160 -2.67 -9.15 17.02
N LEU A 161 -2.39 -7.93 16.56
CA LEU A 161 -1.07 -7.30 16.65
C LEU A 161 -0.60 -7.16 18.10
N TYR A 162 -1.46 -6.69 19.00
CA TYR A 162 -1.15 -6.67 20.43
C TYR A 162 -0.84 -8.06 20.98
N HIS A 163 -1.65 -9.08 20.68
CA HIS A 163 -1.40 -10.42 21.22
C HIS A 163 -0.11 -11.06 20.70
N ALA A 164 0.32 -10.70 19.48
CA ALA A 164 1.61 -11.13 18.95
C ALA A 164 2.81 -10.40 19.58
N TYR A 165 2.59 -9.17 20.07
CA TYR A 165 3.61 -8.30 20.68
C TYR A 165 3.07 -7.62 21.95
N PRO A 166 2.78 -8.40 23.01
CA PRO A 166 2.11 -7.90 24.22
C PRO A 166 3.05 -7.01 25.07
N ASP A 167 2.51 -6.42 26.13
CA ASP A 167 3.30 -5.80 27.21
C ASP A 167 4.37 -4.81 26.72
N LYS A 168 4.00 -3.89 25.82
CA LYS A 168 4.88 -2.85 25.23
C LYS A 168 5.97 -3.37 24.29
N MET A 169 5.98 -4.65 23.90
CA MET A 169 6.98 -5.18 22.96
C MET A 169 7.06 -4.40 21.64
N LEU A 170 5.93 -3.90 21.13
CA LEU A 170 5.91 -3.02 19.95
C LEU A 170 6.78 -1.78 20.14
N LYS A 171 6.76 -1.18 21.32
CA LYS A 171 7.61 -0.04 21.65
C LYS A 171 9.06 -0.47 21.88
N ASP A 172 9.27 -1.45 22.76
CA ASP A 172 10.60 -1.77 23.28
C ASP A 172 11.48 -2.54 22.29
N VAL A 173 10.88 -3.19 21.28
CA VAL A 173 11.59 -4.02 20.30
C VAL A 173 11.48 -3.46 18.88
N LEU A 174 10.35 -2.84 18.54
CA LEU A 174 10.05 -2.39 17.17
C LEU A 174 9.99 -0.86 17.04
N ASP A 175 10.18 -0.14 18.14
CA ASP A 175 10.14 1.32 18.22
C ASP A 175 8.81 1.91 17.72
N TRP A 176 7.69 1.22 17.94
CA TRP A 176 6.35 1.74 17.65
C TRP A 176 5.88 2.65 18.79
N PRO A 177 5.29 3.82 18.49
CA PRO A 177 4.78 4.70 19.53
C PRO A 177 3.52 4.09 20.16
N THR A 178 3.43 4.00 21.48
CA THR A 178 2.28 3.36 22.16
C THR A 178 1.58 4.25 23.17
N LEU A 179 2.03 5.51 23.38
CA LEU A 179 1.39 6.41 24.35
C LEU A 179 -0.03 6.87 24.00
N VAL A 180 -0.51 6.59 22.78
CA VAL A 180 -1.84 6.95 22.30
C VAL A 180 -2.44 5.74 21.59
N GLY A 181 -3.74 5.53 21.74
CA GLY A 181 -4.45 4.46 21.04
C GLY A 181 -4.40 4.62 19.52
N TYR A 182 -4.53 3.51 18.81
CA TYR A 182 -4.51 3.41 17.35
C TYR A 182 -5.91 3.37 16.80
N TRP A 183 -6.23 4.24 15.84
CA TRP A 183 -7.50 4.19 15.13
C TRP A 183 -7.69 2.84 14.44
N SER A 184 -8.91 2.33 14.49
CA SER A 184 -9.35 1.22 13.67
C SER A 184 -10.38 1.64 12.63
N ASN A 185 -10.52 0.83 11.59
CA ASN A 185 -11.60 0.94 10.61
C ASN A 185 -12.91 0.27 11.07
N THR A 186 -12.98 -0.23 12.31
CA THR A 186 -14.18 -0.88 12.85
C THR A 186 -15.09 0.16 13.50
N ASN A 187 -16.33 0.25 13.03
CA ASN A 187 -17.35 1.13 13.57
C ASN A 187 -17.98 0.57 14.87
N ASN A 188 -18.29 1.41 15.85
CA ASN A 188 -18.98 1.00 17.08
C ASN A 188 -20.51 1.13 16.96
N ALA A 189 -21.10 0.29 16.09
CA ALA A 189 -22.55 0.13 15.90
C ALA A 189 -23.36 1.42 15.64
N GLY A 190 -22.73 2.48 15.14
CA GLY A 190 -23.36 3.76 14.78
C GLY A 190 -22.39 4.70 14.06
N PRO A 191 -22.87 5.61 13.18
CA PRO A 191 -22.01 6.34 12.24
C PRO A 191 -21.03 7.33 12.89
N TYR A 192 -21.13 7.54 14.20
CA TYR A 192 -20.45 8.62 14.90
C TYR A 192 -19.20 8.19 15.68
N TYR A 193 -18.92 6.89 15.79
CA TYR A 193 -17.81 6.39 16.61
C TYR A 193 -17.07 5.24 15.93
N TYR A 194 -15.74 5.29 16.01
CA TYR A 194 -14.86 4.20 15.59
C TYR A 194 -14.10 3.67 16.80
N TYR A 195 -13.72 2.39 16.75
CA TYR A 195 -12.87 1.83 17.79
C TYR A 195 -11.43 2.31 17.64
N TYR A 196 -10.74 2.42 18.76
CA TYR A 196 -9.30 2.52 18.83
C TYR A 196 -8.77 1.49 19.84
N VAL A 197 -7.50 1.10 19.69
CA VAL A 197 -6.84 0.10 20.54
C VAL A 197 -5.51 0.65 21.05
N TYR A 198 -5.29 0.60 22.36
CA TYR A 198 -3.96 0.85 22.95
C TYR A 198 -3.12 -0.42 22.81
N LEU A 199 -1.95 -0.26 22.19
CA LEU A 199 -1.05 -1.38 21.88
C LEU A 199 0.01 -1.64 22.97
N ASP A 200 -0.06 -0.94 24.10
CA ASP A 200 0.76 -1.21 25.30
C ASP A 200 0.04 -2.06 26.35
N ASP A 201 -1.29 -1.93 26.49
CA ASP A 201 -2.08 -2.59 27.52
C ASP A 201 -3.38 -3.27 27.01
N HIS A 202 -3.60 -3.28 25.70
CA HIS A 202 -4.80 -3.80 25.02
C HIS A 202 -6.11 -3.05 25.27
N TYR A 203 -6.09 -1.91 25.96
CA TYR A 203 -7.32 -1.17 26.24
C TYR A 203 -8.01 -0.76 24.94
N THR A 204 -9.27 -1.16 24.81
CA THR A 204 -10.08 -0.91 23.62
C THR A 204 -11.32 -0.10 23.98
N SER A 205 -11.57 0.95 23.21
CA SER A 205 -12.74 1.81 23.37
C SER A 205 -13.08 2.45 22.03
N SER A 206 -14.08 3.33 22.00
CA SER A 206 -14.48 4.05 20.80
C SER A 206 -14.49 5.55 21.03
N ASN A 207 -14.23 6.31 19.98
CA ASN A 207 -14.22 7.77 20.07
C ASN A 207 -14.85 8.44 18.85
N ASN A 208 -15.20 9.72 19.00
CA ASN A 208 -15.64 10.54 17.88
C ASN A 208 -14.54 10.60 16.82
N PRO A 209 -14.83 10.42 15.52
CA PRO A 209 -13.81 10.37 14.46
C PRO A 209 -13.00 11.66 14.32
N THR A 210 -13.41 12.79 14.91
CA THR A 210 -12.63 14.04 14.94
C THR A 210 -11.52 14.04 15.98
N ASN A 211 -11.47 13.06 16.88
CA ASN A 211 -10.40 12.93 17.86
C ASN A 211 -9.11 12.35 17.26
N ASN A 212 -8.00 12.58 17.96
CA ASN A 212 -6.66 12.36 17.43
C ASN A 212 -6.00 11.13 18.04
N HIS A 213 -5.77 10.13 17.20
CA HIS A 213 -5.13 8.85 17.55
C HIS A 213 -3.99 8.52 16.59
N TYR A 214 -3.12 7.58 16.97
CA TYR A 214 -2.14 7.02 16.03
C TYR A 214 -2.86 6.18 14.96
N ALA A 215 -2.17 5.83 13.90
CA ALA A 215 -2.70 4.98 12.84
C ALA A 215 -1.62 4.02 12.34
N SER A 216 -2.03 2.78 12.08
CA SER A 216 -1.23 1.79 11.39
C SER A 216 -2.03 1.24 10.22
N CYS A 217 -1.36 1.14 9.09
CA CYS A 217 -1.94 0.63 7.86
C CYS A 217 -1.62 -0.85 7.71
N VAL A 218 -2.52 -1.59 7.09
CA VAL A 218 -2.34 -3.01 6.84
C VAL A 218 -2.53 -3.30 5.36
N THR A 219 -1.65 -4.14 4.83
CA THR A 219 -1.80 -4.78 3.51
C THR A 219 -2.06 -6.26 3.71
N PHE A 220 -2.83 -6.85 2.81
CA PHE A 220 -3.01 -8.31 2.81
C PHE A 220 -1.68 -8.94 2.40
N SER A 221 -1.21 -9.88 3.22
CA SER A 221 -0.04 -10.73 2.98
C SER A 221 -0.46 -12.05 2.34
#